data_AF-A0A0G4M7D9-F1
#
_entry.id   AF-A0A0G4M7D9-F1
#
_cell.length_a   1.000
_cell.length_b   1.000
_cell.length_c   1.000
_cell.angle_alpha   90.00
_cell.angle_beta   90.00
_cell.angle_gamma   90.00
#
_symmetry.space_group_name_H-M   'P 1'
#
loop_
_entity.id
_entity.type
_entity.pdbx_description
1 polymer ?
#
loop_
_entity_poly.entity_id
_entity_poly.type
_entity_poly.pdbx_seq_one_letter_code
_entity_poly.pdbx_strand_id
1 'polypeptide(L)'
;MTYDYQHNDIYSCSWGPPDDGRSMDAPGILIKRAMLKGIQDGRNGLGSIYVFASGNGAAKEDNCNFDGYTNSIYSITVGAVDRTGQHPYYSEKCSAQMVVTYSSGAGDSIHTTDIGPDACTDAHGGTSAAAPIGAGVYALVLSARPDLSWRDMQWLAMDTAVPINLDTGEWQDTIIGKKFSHTFGYGKIDAYSMVQAAKTWKKVKAQAWYYSPWVHVNTAIPQGKDGLAVSHKVTSDALKQANLARVEHVTVTMNVNHTQRGDLSVDLISPDGIVSHIATTRKNDKDANGYVDWTFMSVAHWGEKGIGKWTVIVKDSVSNQHQGTFTDFHIKLWGESIDEKKATKLPMPEESDDNDHAKIQTTTVAAATTSVSHPPQDTGSLEAH
;
A
#
# COMPACT_ATOMS: atom_id res chain seq x y z
N MET A 1 11.12 -9.54 13.25
CA MET A 1 11.06 -9.64 11.77
C MET A 1 12.40 -9.92 11.08
N THR A 2 13.52 -10.01 11.82
CA THR A 2 14.86 -10.33 11.25
C THR A 2 15.51 -11.57 11.88
N TYR A 3 14.79 -12.28 12.74
CA TYR A 3 15.31 -13.49 13.36
C TYR A 3 15.61 -14.52 12.28
N ASP A 4 16.86 -14.95 12.22
CA ASP A 4 17.37 -15.96 11.30
C ASP A 4 17.03 -15.71 9.81
N TYR A 5 17.12 -14.46 9.36
CA TYR A 5 16.75 -14.03 7.98
C TYR A 5 17.59 -14.65 6.85
N GLN A 6 18.62 -15.44 7.18
CA GLN A 6 19.40 -16.18 6.19
C GLN A 6 18.81 -17.56 5.92
N HIS A 7 18.05 -18.13 6.87
CA HIS A 7 17.35 -19.41 6.69
C HIS A 7 15.84 -19.20 6.51
N ASN A 8 15.27 -18.15 7.12
CA ASN A 8 13.87 -17.78 6.92
C ASN A 8 13.71 -16.97 5.63
N ASP A 9 13.19 -17.62 4.59
CA ASP A 9 12.93 -16.96 3.31
C ASP A 9 11.72 -16.01 3.37
N ILE A 10 10.64 -16.46 4.01
CA ILE A 10 9.33 -15.81 4.02
C ILE A 10 8.86 -15.62 5.46
N TYR A 11 8.39 -14.42 5.78
CA TYR A 11 7.77 -14.08 7.07
C TYR A 11 6.29 -13.76 6.84
N SER A 12 5.42 -14.69 7.24
CA SER A 12 3.96 -14.50 7.19
C SER A 12 3.45 -13.83 8.47
N CYS A 13 2.89 -12.63 8.35
CA CYS A 13 2.53 -11.76 9.46
C CYS A 13 1.04 -11.42 9.41
N SER A 14 0.27 -12.04 10.29
CA SER A 14 -1.19 -11.82 10.42
C SER A 14 -1.50 -10.98 11.66
N TRP A 15 -0.89 -9.79 11.74
CA TRP A 15 -1.00 -8.85 12.85
C TRP A 15 -0.66 -7.43 12.38
N GLY A 16 -1.09 -6.43 13.16
CA GLY A 16 -0.86 -5.02 12.92
C GLY A 16 -1.40 -4.20 14.10
N PRO A 17 -1.60 -2.89 13.93
CA PRO A 17 -2.38 -2.06 14.83
C PRO A 17 -3.83 -2.57 14.98
N PRO A 18 -4.61 -2.06 15.96
CA PRO A 18 -6.00 -2.45 16.09
C PRO A 18 -6.85 -2.05 14.87
N ASP A 19 -7.56 -3.03 14.31
CA ASP A 19 -8.52 -2.86 13.20
C ASP A 19 -9.85 -2.23 13.68
N ASP A 20 -9.81 -1.00 14.20
CA ASP A 20 -10.95 -0.32 14.82
C ASP A 20 -11.53 0.86 14.02
N GLY A 21 -10.95 1.16 12.85
CA GLY A 21 -11.32 2.33 12.05
C GLY A 21 -10.90 3.65 12.69
N ARG A 22 -9.93 3.62 13.62
CA ARG A 22 -9.45 4.78 14.38
C ARG A 22 -7.94 4.83 14.46
N SER A 23 -7.33 3.67 14.70
CA SER A 23 -5.90 3.54 14.89
C SER A 23 -5.14 4.00 13.64
N MET A 24 -4.02 4.69 13.86
CA MET A 24 -3.07 5.07 12.82
C MET A 24 -1.70 4.92 13.46
N ASP A 25 -1.02 3.83 13.15
CA ASP A 25 0.23 3.48 13.81
C ASP A 25 1.19 2.80 12.85
N ALA A 26 2.48 3.05 13.04
CA ALA A 26 3.55 2.56 12.20
C ALA A 26 4.64 1.92 13.04
N PRO A 27 5.43 1.00 12.43
CA PRO A 27 6.56 0.44 13.14
C PRO A 27 7.51 1.53 13.65
N GLY A 28 7.91 1.43 14.92
CA GLY A 28 8.96 2.28 15.48
C GLY A 28 10.30 2.11 14.75
N ILE A 29 11.23 3.05 14.95
CA ILE A 29 12.47 3.14 14.16
C ILE A 29 13.30 1.84 14.14
N LEU A 30 13.34 1.11 15.25
CA LEU A 30 14.06 -0.17 15.34
C LEU A 30 13.44 -1.23 14.42
N ILE A 31 12.12 -1.26 14.31
CA ILE A 31 11.41 -2.20 13.44
C ILE A 31 11.55 -1.78 11.98
N LYS A 32 11.45 -0.48 11.65
CA LYS A 32 11.74 0.04 10.30
C LYS A 32 13.16 -0.35 9.84
N ARG A 33 14.17 -0.16 10.70
CA ARG A 33 15.55 -0.60 10.44
C ARG A 33 15.66 -2.11 10.28
N ALA A 34 14.96 -2.88 11.10
CA ALA A 34 14.94 -4.33 11.00
C ALA A 34 14.33 -4.80 9.66
N MET A 35 13.18 -4.26 9.25
CA MET A 35 12.57 -4.59 7.97
C MET A 35 13.51 -4.24 6.81
N LEU A 36 14.08 -3.03 6.79
CA LEU A 36 15.04 -2.65 5.74
C LEU A 36 16.28 -3.55 5.73
N LYS A 37 16.78 -3.95 6.90
CA LYS A 37 17.88 -4.92 7.00
C LYS A 37 17.50 -6.27 6.41
N GLY A 38 16.30 -6.78 6.67
CA GLY A 38 15.81 -8.02 6.06
C GLY A 38 15.72 -7.93 4.54
N ILE A 39 15.25 -6.79 4.02
CA ILE A 39 15.20 -6.50 2.58
C ILE A 39 16.59 -6.41 1.93
N GLN A 40 17.57 -5.80 2.61
CA GLN A 40 18.90 -5.58 2.03
C GLN A 40 19.87 -6.76 2.20
N ASP A 41 19.75 -7.51 3.30
CA ASP A 41 20.75 -8.51 3.69
C ASP A 41 20.15 -9.92 3.82
N GLY A 42 18.83 -10.07 3.96
CA GLY A 42 18.15 -11.36 4.05
C GLY A 42 18.32 -12.20 2.79
N ARG A 43 18.26 -13.53 2.93
CA ARG A 43 18.41 -14.48 1.81
C ARG A 43 19.65 -14.21 0.95
N ASN A 44 20.81 -14.03 1.58
CA ASN A 44 22.08 -13.69 0.94
C ASN A 44 22.02 -12.41 0.08
N GLY A 45 21.24 -11.41 0.51
CA GLY A 45 21.06 -10.15 -0.20
C GLY A 45 19.97 -10.16 -1.29
N LEU A 46 19.22 -11.26 -1.43
CA LEU A 46 18.01 -11.29 -2.27
C LEU A 46 16.83 -10.57 -1.62
N GLY A 47 16.88 -10.40 -0.29
CA GLY A 47 15.87 -9.77 0.54
C GLY A 47 14.80 -10.75 1.01
N SER A 48 14.51 -10.72 2.31
CA SER A 48 13.43 -11.47 2.93
C SER A 48 12.06 -11.07 2.34
N ILE A 49 11.13 -12.02 2.28
CA ILE A 49 9.78 -11.76 1.76
C ILE A 49 8.83 -11.59 2.95
N TYR A 50 8.34 -10.38 3.16
CA TYR A 50 7.34 -10.09 4.19
C TYR A 50 5.94 -10.16 3.59
N VAL A 51 5.05 -10.98 4.17
CA VAL A 51 3.66 -11.09 3.75
C VAL A 51 2.78 -10.63 4.89
N PHE A 52 1.95 -9.62 4.65
CA PHE A 52 1.04 -9.08 5.66
C PHE A 52 -0.41 -9.27 5.25
N ALA A 53 -1.24 -9.64 6.22
CA ALA A 53 -2.70 -9.58 6.07
C ALA A 53 -3.15 -8.12 6.01
N SER A 54 -4.09 -7.76 5.13
CA SER A 54 -4.50 -6.36 4.98
C SER A 54 -5.25 -5.77 6.18
N GLY A 55 -5.80 -6.60 7.09
CA GLY A 55 -6.60 -6.14 8.22
C GLY A 55 -8.07 -6.57 8.13
N ASN A 56 -8.78 -6.53 9.26
CA ASN A 56 -10.15 -7.03 9.43
C ASN A 56 -11.16 -5.93 9.81
N GLY A 57 -10.79 -4.66 9.62
CA GLY A 57 -11.53 -3.47 10.06
C GLY A 57 -12.51 -2.88 9.05
N ALA A 58 -12.72 -3.50 7.87
CA ALA A 58 -13.50 -2.87 6.80
C ALA A 58 -14.94 -2.49 7.20
N ALA A 59 -15.64 -3.33 7.99
CA ALA A 59 -16.97 -3.00 8.51
C ALA A 59 -17.00 -1.81 9.49
N LYS A 60 -15.84 -1.42 10.02
CA LYS A 60 -15.66 -0.21 10.83
C LYS A 60 -15.17 0.99 10.02
N GLU A 61 -15.14 0.84 8.69
CA GLU A 61 -14.57 1.78 7.71
C GLU A 61 -13.06 1.98 7.90
N ASP A 62 -12.34 0.94 8.33
CA ASP A 62 -10.88 0.99 8.36
C ASP A 62 -10.26 0.83 6.97
N ASN A 63 -9.00 1.25 6.86
CA ASN A 63 -8.25 1.25 5.62
C ASN A 63 -6.78 0.94 5.90
N CYS A 64 -6.25 -0.07 5.20
CA CYS A 64 -4.91 -0.58 5.44
C CYS A 64 -3.76 0.41 5.16
N ASN A 65 -4.04 1.59 4.60
CA ASN A 65 -3.04 2.65 4.49
C ASN A 65 -2.80 3.42 5.80
N PHE A 66 -3.60 3.15 6.85
CA PHE A 66 -3.40 3.64 8.22
C PHE A 66 -2.61 2.66 9.11
N ASP A 67 -2.24 1.50 8.57
CA ASP A 67 -1.32 0.55 9.18
C ASP A 67 0.05 0.61 8.50
N GLY A 68 1.07 1.03 9.26
CA GLY A 68 2.43 1.19 8.75
C GLY A 68 3.18 -0.11 8.42
N TYR A 69 2.61 -1.27 8.75
CA TYR A 69 3.16 -2.57 8.38
C TYR A 69 2.64 -3.02 7.01
N THR A 70 1.34 -2.88 6.77
CA THR A 70 0.70 -3.20 5.47
C THR A 70 0.95 -2.13 4.40
N ASN A 71 1.12 -0.86 4.79
CA ASN A 71 1.48 0.19 3.83
C ASN A 71 2.98 0.29 3.53
N SER A 72 3.80 -0.60 4.11
CA SER A 72 5.24 -0.64 3.84
C SER A 72 5.52 -1.13 2.42
N ILE A 73 6.41 -0.46 1.68
CA ILE A 73 6.88 -0.96 0.38
C ILE A 73 7.60 -2.31 0.48
N TYR A 74 8.03 -2.70 1.68
CA TYR A 74 8.79 -3.92 1.95
C TYR A 74 7.90 -5.15 2.18
N SER A 75 6.59 -4.96 2.34
CA SER A 75 5.62 -6.03 2.53
C SER A 75 4.83 -6.30 1.27
N ILE A 76 4.32 -7.53 1.17
CA ILE A 76 3.28 -7.94 0.25
C ILE A 76 1.98 -7.99 1.04
N THR A 77 1.14 -6.98 0.86
CA THR A 77 -0.15 -6.89 1.53
C THR A 77 -1.19 -7.71 0.79
N VAL A 78 -1.77 -8.68 1.50
CA VAL A 78 -2.70 -9.69 1.00
C VAL A 78 -4.06 -9.51 1.67
N GLY A 79 -5.07 -9.15 0.86
CA GLY A 79 -6.47 -9.14 1.30
C GLY A 79 -7.16 -10.49 1.14
N ALA A 80 -8.44 -10.53 1.50
CA ALA A 80 -9.24 -11.74 1.46
C ALA A 80 -10.35 -11.71 0.41
N VAL A 81 -10.64 -12.88 -0.14
CA VAL A 81 -11.87 -13.20 -0.88
C VAL A 81 -12.47 -14.47 -0.30
N ASP A 82 -13.79 -14.60 -0.31
CA ASP A 82 -14.42 -15.84 0.13
C ASP A 82 -14.40 -16.93 -0.96
N ARG A 83 -14.94 -18.12 -0.64
CA ARG A 83 -15.06 -19.26 -1.57
C ARG A 83 -15.77 -18.94 -2.89
N THR A 84 -16.63 -17.92 -2.92
CA THR A 84 -17.35 -17.46 -4.12
C THR A 84 -16.62 -16.35 -4.88
N GLY A 85 -15.44 -15.96 -4.40
CA GLY A 85 -14.65 -14.87 -4.95
C GLY A 85 -15.18 -13.48 -4.57
N GLN A 86 -16.11 -13.39 -3.62
CA GLN A 86 -16.65 -12.09 -3.18
C GLN A 86 -15.79 -11.47 -2.08
N HIS A 87 -15.91 -10.14 -1.94
CA HIS A 87 -15.22 -9.37 -0.90
C HIS A 87 -15.89 -9.62 0.47
N PRO A 88 -15.18 -10.18 1.46
CA PRO A 88 -15.74 -10.39 2.79
C PRO A 88 -15.84 -9.07 3.55
N TYR A 89 -16.90 -8.91 4.37
CA TYR A 89 -17.21 -7.69 5.11
C TYR A 89 -16.06 -7.14 5.99
N TYR A 90 -15.10 -7.98 6.36
CA TYR A 90 -13.98 -7.63 7.23
C TYR A 90 -12.74 -7.16 6.45
N SER A 91 -12.55 -7.57 5.19
CA SER A 91 -11.26 -7.38 4.50
C SER A 91 -11.02 -5.92 4.16
N GLU A 92 -10.00 -5.30 4.75
CA GLU A 92 -9.68 -3.90 4.48
C GLU A 92 -9.23 -3.67 3.04
N LYS A 93 -9.56 -2.49 2.52
CA LYS A 93 -9.21 -2.03 1.17
C LYS A 93 -8.31 -0.80 1.25
N CYS A 94 -7.27 -0.76 0.43
CA CYS A 94 -6.38 0.41 0.33
C CYS A 94 -5.52 0.34 -0.93
N SER A 95 -4.85 1.44 -1.24
CA SER A 95 -3.94 1.54 -2.38
C SER A 95 -2.63 0.78 -2.20
N ALA A 96 -2.30 0.36 -0.98
CA ALA A 96 -1.14 -0.47 -0.65
C ALA A 96 -1.37 -1.98 -0.82
N GLN A 97 -2.62 -2.43 -0.97
CA GLN A 97 -2.93 -3.84 -1.16
C GLN A 97 -2.50 -4.31 -2.54
N MET A 98 -1.69 -5.37 -2.61
CA MET A 98 -1.16 -5.85 -3.89
C MET A 98 -2.02 -6.95 -4.51
N VAL A 99 -2.49 -7.91 -3.71
CA VAL A 99 -3.27 -9.07 -4.17
C VAL A 99 -4.26 -9.52 -3.11
N VAL A 100 -5.17 -10.42 -3.50
CA VAL A 100 -6.06 -11.13 -2.56
C VAL A 100 -5.92 -12.64 -2.69
N THR A 101 -6.32 -13.38 -1.66
CA THR A 101 -6.50 -14.84 -1.75
C THR A 101 -7.61 -15.31 -0.83
N TYR A 102 -7.94 -16.59 -0.89
CA TYR A 102 -9.11 -17.16 -0.23
C TYR A 102 -9.03 -17.07 1.31
N SER A 103 -10.18 -16.82 1.94
CA SER A 103 -10.38 -16.88 3.39
C SER A 103 -11.86 -17.18 3.72
N SER A 104 -12.27 -16.99 4.97
CA SER A 104 -13.64 -17.20 5.45
C SER A 104 -14.65 -16.23 4.86
N GLY A 105 -15.87 -16.69 4.66
CA GLY A 105 -16.98 -15.93 4.08
C GLY A 105 -17.92 -16.83 3.28
N ALA A 106 -19.09 -16.32 2.93
CA ALA A 106 -20.13 -17.07 2.21
C ALA A 106 -20.45 -18.47 2.82
N GLY A 107 -20.51 -18.54 4.15
CA GLY A 107 -20.85 -19.76 4.90
C GLY A 107 -19.72 -20.79 5.01
N ASP A 108 -18.49 -20.44 4.65
CA ASP A 108 -17.32 -21.34 4.66
C ASP A 108 -16.11 -20.66 5.30
N SER A 109 -15.07 -21.44 5.61
CA SER A 109 -13.88 -21.01 6.34
C SER A 109 -12.63 -21.79 5.90
N ILE A 110 -11.47 -21.40 6.41
CA ILE A 110 -10.23 -22.12 6.13
C ILE A 110 -10.10 -23.31 7.08
N HIS A 111 -9.93 -24.49 6.49
CA HIS A 111 -9.67 -25.74 7.21
C HIS A 111 -8.17 -25.93 7.38
N THR A 112 -7.69 -26.05 8.62
CA THR A 112 -6.26 -26.19 8.92
C THR A 112 -6.03 -26.88 10.26
N THR A 113 -4.78 -27.09 10.64
CA THR A 113 -4.38 -27.62 11.96
C THR A 113 -4.66 -26.63 13.09
N ASP A 114 -4.93 -27.12 14.30
CA ASP A 114 -5.17 -26.29 15.48
C ASP A 114 -4.33 -26.75 16.69
N ILE A 115 -4.37 -25.98 17.78
CA ILE A 115 -3.64 -26.26 19.01
C ILE A 115 -4.17 -27.54 19.68
N GLY A 116 -3.30 -28.52 19.84
CA GLY A 116 -3.59 -29.78 20.52
C GLY A 116 -3.09 -30.98 19.72
N PRO A 117 -2.98 -32.17 20.35
CA PRO A 117 -2.62 -33.38 19.64
C PRO A 117 -3.68 -33.72 18.59
N ASP A 118 -3.25 -33.86 17.33
CA ASP A 118 -4.10 -34.20 16.17
C ASP A 118 -5.35 -33.31 16.01
N ALA A 119 -5.26 -32.05 16.44
CA ALA A 119 -6.37 -31.09 16.37
C ALA A 119 -6.42 -30.37 15.01
N CYS A 120 -7.65 -30.16 14.54
CA CYS A 120 -7.96 -29.41 13.32
C CYS A 120 -9.05 -28.38 13.62
N THR A 121 -9.07 -27.30 12.85
CA THR A 121 -10.13 -26.31 12.85
C THR A 121 -10.71 -26.18 11.44
N ASP A 122 -12.03 -26.01 11.37
CA ASP A 122 -12.79 -25.64 10.17
C ASP A 122 -13.34 -24.21 10.26
N ALA A 123 -12.85 -23.42 11.22
CA ALA A 123 -13.35 -22.09 11.53
C ALA A 123 -12.27 -20.99 11.43
N HIS A 124 -11.10 -21.29 10.83
CA HIS A 124 -10.06 -20.28 10.65
C HIS A 124 -10.45 -19.26 9.56
N GLY A 125 -10.10 -17.99 9.73
CA GLY A 125 -10.63 -16.94 8.86
C GLY A 125 -9.98 -15.57 9.06
N GLY A 126 -10.62 -14.55 8.51
CA GLY A 126 -10.07 -13.19 8.45
C GLY A 126 -8.98 -13.07 7.38
N THR A 127 -8.48 -11.86 7.13
CA THR A 127 -7.30 -11.67 6.27
C THR A 127 -6.07 -12.39 6.85
N SER A 128 -6.10 -12.68 8.15
CA SER A 128 -5.14 -13.53 8.86
C SER A 128 -4.96 -14.93 8.29
N ALA A 129 -5.98 -15.50 7.65
CA ALA A 129 -5.87 -16.80 6.96
C ALA A 129 -5.48 -16.66 5.48
N ALA A 130 -5.71 -15.49 4.88
CA ALA A 130 -5.31 -15.19 3.51
C ALA A 130 -3.78 -15.02 3.37
N ALA A 131 -3.14 -14.28 4.27
CA ALA A 131 -1.70 -14.05 4.21
C ALA A 131 -0.86 -15.35 4.23
N PRO A 132 -1.13 -16.36 5.10
CA PRO A 132 -0.44 -17.65 5.06
C PRO A 132 -0.62 -18.42 3.75
N ILE A 133 -1.79 -18.35 3.10
CA ILE A 133 -1.99 -18.97 1.78
C ILE A 133 -1.11 -18.29 0.74
N GLY A 134 -1.05 -16.95 0.75
CA GLY A 134 -0.12 -16.19 -0.09
C GLY A 134 1.33 -16.58 0.14
N ALA A 135 1.76 -16.66 1.40
CA ALA A 135 3.10 -17.12 1.79
C ALA A 135 3.41 -18.54 1.29
N GLY A 136 2.43 -19.46 1.36
CA GLY A 136 2.55 -20.81 0.80
C GLY A 136 2.79 -20.81 -0.71
N VAL A 137 2.07 -19.98 -1.47
CA VAL A 137 2.30 -19.83 -2.91
C VAL A 137 3.68 -19.25 -3.20
N TYR A 138 4.15 -18.26 -2.43
CA TYR A 138 5.49 -17.69 -2.59
C TYR A 138 6.59 -18.73 -2.29
N ALA A 139 6.36 -19.64 -1.35
CA ALA A 139 7.27 -20.77 -1.11
C ALA A 139 7.36 -21.71 -2.32
N LEU A 140 6.24 -21.98 -3.01
CA LEU A 140 6.25 -22.76 -4.27
C LEU A 140 7.07 -22.04 -5.36
N VAL A 141 6.92 -20.72 -5.48
CA VAL A 141 7.70 -19.91 -6.42
C VAL A 141 9.20 -20.00 -6.10
N LEU A 142 9.60 -19.81 -4.84
CA LEU A 142 10.99 -19.92 -4.42
C LEU A 142 11.56 -21.33 -4.57
N SER A 143 10.73 -22.37 -4.44
CA SER A 143 11.16 -23.75 -4.70
C SER A 143 11.60 -23.96 -6.15
N ALA A 144 10.97 -23.27 -7.10
CA ALA A 144 11.33 -23.31 -8.52
C ALA A 144 12.46 -22.33 -8.88
N ARG A 145 12.52 -21.19 -8.20
CA ARG A 145 13.47 -20.10 -8.46
C ARG A 145 13.96 -19.46 -7.15
N PRO A 146 14.91 -20.10 -6.46
CA PRO A 146 15.42 -19.59 -5.18
C PRO A 146 16.20 -18.28 -5.32
N ASP A 147 16.62 -17.92 -6.54
CA ASP A 147 17.41 -16.72 -6.84
C ASP A 147 16.59 -15.42 -6.99
N LEU A 148 15.26 -15.48 -6.90
CA LEU A 148 14.39 -14.30 -7.02
C LEU A 148 14.55 -13.36 -5.82
N SER A 149 14.58 -12.06 -6.09
CA SER A 149 14.58 -11.03 -5.05
C SER A 149 13.19 -10.77 -4.48
N TRP A 150 13.11 -10.07 -3.36
CA TRP A 150 11.84 -9.62 -2.77
C TRP A 150 10.99 -8.80 -3.77
N ARG A 151 11.62 -7.95 -4.60
CA ARG A 151 10.95 -7.18 -5.66
C ARG A 151 10.49 -8.06 -6.81
N ASP A 152 11.26 -9.07 -7.19
CA ASP A 152 10.83 -10.04 -8.21
C ASP A 152 9.55 -10.76 -7.75
N MET A 153 9.45 -11.10 -6.47
CA MET A 153 8.23 -11.71 -5.91
C MET A 153 7.01 -10.78 -6.01
N GLN A 154 7.17 -9.48 -5.69
CA GLN A 154 6.11 -8.49 -5.84
C GLN A 154 5.68 -8.33 -7.31
N TRP A 155 6.64 -8.22 -8.23
CA TRP A 155 6.34 -8.17 -9.67
C TRP A 155 5.59 -9.41 -10.14
N LEU A 156 6.00 -10.61 -9.74
CA LEU A 156 5.32 -11.85 -10.09
C LEU A 156 3.89 -11.89 -9.52
N ALA A 157 3.69 -11.46 -8.27
CA ALA A 157 2.38 -11.44 -7.63
C ALA A 157 1.42 -10.51 -8.38
N MET A 158 1.88 -9.30 -8.71
CA MET A 158 1.13 -8.34 -9.51
C MET A 158 0.88 -8.84 -10.95
N ASP A 159 1.91 -9.32 -11.64
CA ASP A 159 1.84 -9.65 -13.07
C ASP A 159 0.96 -10.88 -13.34
N THR A 160 0.89 -11.81 -12.40
CA THR A 160 0.12 -13.05 -12.54
C THR A 160 -1.20 -13.07 -11.80
N ALA A 161 -1.53 -12.00 -11.06
CA ALA A 161 -2.82 -11.86 -10.40
C ALA A 161 -3.96 -11.92 -11.42
N VAL A 162 -5.06 -12.55 -11.00
CA VAL A 162 -6.26 -12.71 -11.82
C VAL A 162 -7.35 -11.77 -11.30
N PRO A 163 -7.72 -10.72 -12.05
CA PRO A 163 -8.84 -9.86 -11.69
C PRO A 163 -10.13 -10.66 -11.57
N ILE A 164 -10.96 -10.29 -10.60
CA ILE A 164 -12.26 -10.92 -10.28
C ILE A 164 -13.31 -9.83 -10.06
N ASN A 165 -14.60 -10.16 -10.15
CA ASN A 165 -15.70 -9.21 -9.91
C ASN A 165 -15.53 -7.91 -10.72
N LEU A 166 -15.21 -8.06 -12.02
CA LEU A 166 -14.91 -6.95 -12.94
C LEU A 166 -16.11 -6.04 -13.21
N ASP A 167 -17.31 -6.53 -12.94
CA ASP A 167 -18.60 -5.88 -13.10
C ASP A 167 -18.92 -4.84 -12.01
N THR A 168 -18.14 -4.79 -10.93
CA THR A 168 -18.31 -3.83 -9.82
C THR A 168 -18.03 -2.37 -10.20
N GLY A 169 -17.28 -2.13 -11.29
CA GLY A 169 -16.85 -0.80 -11.69
C GLY A 169 -15.70 -0.21 -10.84
N GLU A 170 -15.15 -0.97 -9.89
CA GLU A 170 -14.05 -0.51 -9.01
C GLU A 170 -12.66 -0.65 -9.64
N TRP A 171 -12.57 -1.30 -10.80
CA TRP A 171 -11.31 -1.58 -11.48
C TRP A 171 -10.87 -0.43 -12.38
N GLN A 172 -9.63 0.00 -12.21
CA GLN A 172 -8.97 0.94 -13.12
C GLN A 172 -7.92 0.24 -13.97
N ASP A 173 -7.79 0.63 -15.22
CA ASP A 173 -6.72 0.18 -16.11
C ASP A 173 -5.41 0.89 -15.76
N THR A 174 -4.33 0.12 -15.65
CA THR A 174 -2.98 0.65 -15.46
C THR A 174 -2.24 0.74 -16.79
N ILE A 175 -1.21 1.59 -16.86
CA ILE A 175 -0.44 1.78 -18.09
C ILE A 175 0.34 0.54 -18.55
N ILE A 176 0.57 -0.43 -17.64
CA ILE A 176 1.22 -1.71 -17.96
C ILE A 176 0.23 -2.77 -18.46
N GLY A 177 -1.03 -2.39 -18.72
CA GLY A 177 -2.05 -3.30 -19.24
C GLY A 177 -2.61 -4.26 -18.20
N LYS A 178 -2.50 -3.91 -16.91
CA LYS A 178 -3.13 -4.63 -15.80
C LYS A 178 -4.34 -3.85 -15.29
N LYS A 179 -5.13 -4.48 -14.42
CA LYS A 179 -6.23 -3.82 -13.72
C LYS A 179 -5.90 -3.76 -12.23
N PHE A 180 -6.26 -2.64 -11.59
CA PHE A 180 -6.09 -2.44 -10.17
C PHE A 180 -7.42 -2.07 -9.52
N SER A 181 -7.67 -2.58 -8.33
CA SER A 181 -8.79 -2.21 -7.46
C SER A 181 -8.25 -2.03 -6.04
N HIS A 182 -8.73 -1.02 -5.31
CA HIS A 182 -8.38 -0.86 -3.90
C HIS A 182 -8.89 -2.02 -3.04
N THR A 183 -9.96 -2.69 -3.50
CA THR A 183 -10.61 -3.85 -2.84
C THR A 183 -9.88 -5.15 -3.12
N PHE A 184 -9.36 -5.34 -4.34
CA PHE A 184 -8.77 -6.62 -4.78
C PHE A 184 -7.27 -6.56 -5.11
N GLY A 185 -6.64 -5.39 -4.97
CA GLY A 185 -5.30 -5.16 -5.50
C GLY A 185 -5.28 -5.38 -7.02
N TYR A 186 -4.31 -6.16 -7.51
CA TYR A 186 -4.26 -6.61 -8.90
C TYR A 186 -5.13 -7.84 -9.19
N GLY A 187 -5.73 -8.44 -8.17
CA GLY A 187 -6.58 -9.62 -8.28
C GLY A 187 -6.15 -10.75 -7.37
N LYS A 188 -6.79 -11.91 -7.55
CA LYS A 188 -6.49 -13.09 -6.75
C LYS A 188 -5.20 -13.76 -7.19
N ILE A 189 -4.47 -14.32 -6.22
CA ILE A 189 -3.27 -15.13 -6.48
C ILE A 189 -3.65 -16.39 -7.27
N ASP A 190 -2.93 -16.66 -8.36
CA ASP A 190 -2.96 -17.93 -9.09
C ASP A 190 -1.59 -18.62 -8.97
N ALA A 191 -1.54 -19.67 -8.15
CA ALA A 191 -0.30 -20.39 -7.86
C ALA A 191 0.33 -21.02 -9.11
N TYR A 192 -0.48 -21.55 -10.03
CA TYR A 192 0.04 -22.17 -11.24
C TYR A 192 0.67 -21.11 -12.14
N SER A 193 -0.08 -20.05 -12.44
CA SER A 193 0.37 -18.95 -13.29
C SER A 193 1.64 -18.29 -12.73
N MET A 194 1.68 -18.05 -11.42
CA MET A 194 2.84 -17.46 -10.74
C MET A 194 4.09 -18.34 -10.82
N VAL A 195 3.96 -19.66 -10.57
CA VAL A 195 5.09 -20.60 -10.66
C VAL A 195 5.58 -20.77 -12.11
N GLN A 196 4.68 -20.81 -13.11
CA GLN A 196 5.11 -20.89 -14.51
C GLN A 196 5.82 -19.62 -14.98
N ALA A 197 5.30 -18.43 -14.62
CA ALA A 197 5.95 -17.17 -14.90
C ALA A 197 7.34 -17.10 -14.27
N ALA A 198 7.47 -17.52 -13.01
CA ALA A 198 8.74 -17.54 -12.28
C ALA A 198 9.84 -18.31 -13.03
N LYS A 199 9.54 -19.49 -13.58
CA LYS A 199 10.53 -20.32 -14.30
C LYS A 199 11.23 -19.60 -15.47
N THR A 200 10.54 -18.66 -16.11
CA THR A 200 11.07 -17.88 -17.24
C THR A 200 11.32 -16.41 -16.86
N TRP A 201 11.14 -16.06 -15.58
CA TRP A 201 11.24 -14.68 -15.11
C TRP A 201 12.66 -14.14 -15.24
N LYS A 202 12.76 -13.00 -15.91
CA LYS A 202 13.97 -12.19 -15.95
C LYS A 202 13.95 -11.25 -14.75
N LYS A 203 14.94 -11.40 -13.87
CA LYS A 203 15.06 -10.56 -12.68
C LYS A 203 15.05 -9.08 -13.02
N VAL A 204 14.35 -8.29 -12.21
CA VAL A 204 14.38 -6.84 -12.31
C VAL A 204 15.74 -6.30 -11.87
N LYS A 205 16.14 -5.15 -12.41
CA LYS A 205 17.36 -4.46 -11.96
C LYS A 205 17.21 -4.00 -10.51
N ALA A 206 18.34 -3.66 -9.89
CA ALA A 206 18.38 -3.06 -8.55
C ALA A 206 17.44 -1.85 -8.41
N GLN A 207 16.96 -1.61 -7.19
CA GLN A 207 16.02 -0.54 -6.89
C GLN A 207 16.71 0.83 -6.98
N ALA A 208 15.97 1.83 -7.45
CA ALA A 208 16.32 3.25 -7.36
C ALA A 208 15.10 4.02 -6.81
N TRP A 209 15.32 5.27 -6.41
CA TRP A 209 14.27 6.11 -5.87
C TRP A 209 14.51 7.57 -6.20
N TYR A 210 13.42 8.31 -6.36
CA TYR A 210 13.39 9.76 -6.46
C TYR A 210 12.54 10.33 -5.33
N TYR A 211 13.10 11.27 -4.57
CA TYR A 211 12.35 12.01 -3.57
C TYR A 211 12.11 13.43 -4.09
N SER A 212 10.85 13.85 -4.11
CA SER A 212 10.53 15.24 -4.35
C SER A 212 11.02 16.09 -3.19
N PRO A 213 11.27 17.39 -3.41
CA PRO A 213 11.30 18.31 -2.30
C PRO A 213 9.97 18.34 -1.54
N TRP A 214 10.00 18.86 -0.30
CA TRP A 214 8.80 19.26 0.42
C TRP A 214 8.06 20.37 -0.32
N VAL A 215 6.76 20.17 -0.52
CA VAL A 215 5.84 21.14 -1.09
C VAL A 215 5.03 21.75 0.05
N HIS A 216 5.34 23.00 0.41
CA HIS A 216 4.60 23.72 1.45
C HIS A 216 3.32 24.33 0.89
N VAL A 217 2.20 23.99 1.51
CA VAL A 217 0.84 24.35 1.09
C VAL A 217 0.23 25.38 2.03
N ASN A 218 0.25 25.12 3.34
CA ASN A 218 -0.27 25.98 4.42
C ASN A 218 -1.64 26.60 4.11
N THR A 219 -2.58 25.79 3.61
CA THR A 219 -3.89 26.28 3.15
C THR A 219 -5.02 25.51 3.82
N ALA A 220 -6.08 26.21 4.21
CA ALA A 220 -7.27 25.61 4.81
C ALA A 220 -7.94 24.61 3.84
N ILE A 221 -8.39 23.49 4.39
CA ILE A 221 -9.03 22.43 3.59
C ILE A 221 -10.51 22.78 3.43
N PRO A 222 -11.06 22.79 2.20
CA PRO A 222 -12.48 23.00 1.98
C PRO A 222 -13.30 21.80 2.49
N GLN A 223 -14.48 22.08 3.04
CA GLN A 223 -15.43 21.06 3.48
C GLN A 223 -16.38 20.61 2.36
N GLY A 224 -16.90 19.40 2.50
CA GLY A 224 -18.03 18.90 1.73
C GLY A 224 -17.61 18.23 0.44
N LYS A 225 -17.96 18.82 -0.72
CA LYS A 225 -17.73 18.20 -2.04
C LYS A 225 -16.42 18.63 -2.70
N ASP A 226 -15.86 19.74 -2.27
CA ASP A 226 -14.65 20.33 -2.84
C ASP A 226 -13.42 19.84 -2.06
N GLY A 227 -12.29 19.72 -2.74
CA GLY A 227 -10.99 19.35 -2.18
C GLY A 227 -9.92 20.36 -2.61
N LEU A 228 -8.81 20.38 -1.87
CA LEU A 228 -7.65 21.19 -2.17
C LEU A 228 -6.66 20.37 -3.00
N ALA A 229 -6.51 20.71 -4.29
CA ALA A 229 -5.57 20.07 -5.20
C ALA A 229 -4.23 20.82 -5.22
N VAL A 230 -3.15 20.10 -4.96
CA VAL A 230 -1.78 20.60 -5.03
C VAL A 230 -0.95 19.64 -5.85
N SER A 231 -0.05 20.16 -6.69
CA SER A 231 0.66 19.33 -7.64
C SER A 231 2.15 19.59 -7.66
N HIS A 232 2.92 18.50 -7.79
CA HIS A 232 4.36 18.53 -8.02
C HIS A 232 4.68 18.01 -9.41
N LYS A 233 5.59 18.70 -10.12
CA LYS A 233 6.03 18.28 -11.47
C LYS A 233 7.37 17.56 -11.39
N VAL A 234 7.35 16.27 -11.70
CA VAL A 234 8.55 15.44 -11.84
C VAL A 234 9.07 15.54 -13.28
N THR A 235 10.35 15.86 -13.45
CA THR A 235 10.97 16.03 -14.77
C THR A 235 11.75 14.79 -15.19
N SER A 236 11.95 14.61 -16.49
CA SER A 236 12.78 13.51 -17.02
C SER A 236 14.22 13.57 -16.49
N ASP A 237 14.79 14.77 -16.35
CA ASP A 237 16.16 14.94 -15.88
C ASP A 237 16.29 14.60 -14.39
N ALA A 238 15.29 14.93 -13.58
CA ALA A 238 15.26 14.54 -12.17
C ALA A 238 15.28 13.01 -12.01
N LEU A 239 14.48 12.28 -12.80
CA LEU A 239 14.47 10.81 -12.74
C LEU A 239 15.76 10.18 -13.28
N LYS A 240 16.36 10.76 -14.32
CA LYS A 240 17.69 10.32 -14.81
C LYS A 240 18.77 10.51 -13.76
N GLN A 241 18.78 11.64 -13.05
CA GLN A 241 19.71 11.91 -11.95
C GLN A 241 19.49 10.93 -10.78
N ALA A 242 18.23 10.62 -10.47
CA ALA A 242 17.83 9.64 -9.48
C ALA A 242 18.06 8.18 -9.92
N ASN A 243 18.54 7.95 -11.15
CA ASN A 243 18.70 6.63 -11.75
C ASN A 243 17.40 5.81 -11.80
N LEU A 244 16.21 6.45 -11.81
CA LEU A 244 14.91 5.77 -11.79
C LEU A 244 14.36 5.60 -13.20
N ALA A 245 14.09 4.35 -13.61
CA ALA A 245 13.60 4.02 -14.96
C ALA A 245 12.07 3.95 -15.04
N ARG A 246 11.45 3.31 -14.05
CA ARG A 246 9.99 3.15 -13.94
C ARG A 246 9.58 2.93 -12.49
N VAL A 247 8.38 3.34 -12.15
CA VAL A 247 7.78 3.25 -10.83
C VAL A 247 7.39 1.81 -10.50
N GLU A 248 7.50 1.43 -9.24
CA GLU A 248 6.94 0.22 -8.63
C GLU A 248 6.01 0.65 -7.50
N HIS A 249 6.53 1.43 -6.54
CA HIS A 249 5.76 1.97 -5.42
C HIS A 249 5.78 3.49 -5.44
N VAL A 250 4.72 4.11 -4.94
CA VAL A 250 4.68 5.55 -4.65
C VAL A 250 4.32 5.75 -3.20
N THR A 251 5.06 6.58 -2.50
CA THR A 251 4.70 6.97 -1.12
C THR A 251 4.55 8.48 -1.02
N VAL A 252 3.59 8.92 -0.21
CA VAL A 252 3.34 10.33 0.06
C VAL A 252 3.41 10.54 1.57
N THR A 253 4.46 11.22 2.04
CA THR A 253 4.51 11.67 3.44
C THR A 253 3.87 13.05 3.52
N MET A 254 2.99 13.26 4.49
CA MET A 254 2.24 14.51 4.59
C MET A 254 1.93 14.93 6.02
N ASN A 255 1.83 16.25 6.18
CA ASN A 255 1.39 16.91 7.39
C ASN A 255 0.07 17.64 7.13
N VAL A 256 -0.95 17.23 7.87
CA VAL A 256 -2.30 17.80 7.80
C VAL A 256 -2.79 18.00 9.21
N ASN A 257 -2.95 19.24 9.65
CA ASN A 257 -3.58 19.54 10.93
C ASN A 257 -5.10 19.45 10.74
N HIS A 258 -5.81 18.64 11.52
CA HIS A 258 -7.27 18.58 11.47
C HIS A 258 -7.85 18.22 12.83
N THR A 259 -8.92 18.89 13.25
CA THR A 259 -9.53 18.65 14.58
C THR A 259 -10.35 17.35 14.67
N GLN A 260 -10.50 16.62 13.56
CA GLN A 260 -11.10 15.28 13.48
C GLN A 260 -10.55 14.55 12.25
N ARG A 261 -9.51 13.73 12.44
CA ARG A 261 -8.75 13.08 11.36
C ARG A 261 -9.62 12.21 10.45
N GLY A 262 -10.64 11.55 11.00
CA GLY A 262 -11.54 10.67 10.26
C GLY A 262 -12.36 11.36 9.18
N ASP A 263 -12.51 12.68 9.22
CA ASP A 263 -13.25 13.42 8.18
C ASP A 263 -12.44 13.56 6.89
N LEU A 264 -11.11 13.41 6.97
CA LEU A 264 -10.21 13.58 5.84
C LEU A 264 -10.32 12.44 4.84
N SER A 265 -10.20 12.77 3.55
CA SER A 265 -9.85 11.84 2.49
C SER A 265 -8.78 12.45 1.60
N VAL A 266 -7.96 11.58 0.99
CA VAL A 266 -6.83 12.01 0.18
C VAL A 266 -6.69 11.11 -1.04
N ASP A 267 -6.66 11.77 -2.21
CA ASP A 267 -6.39 11.13 -3.49
C ASP A 267 -5.01 11.55 -4.02
N LEU A 268 -4.30 10.59 -4.60
CA LEU A 268 -3.11 10.82 -5.40
C LEU A 268 -3.44 10.50 -6.86
N ILE A 269 -3.25 11.47 -7.75
CA ILE A 269 -3.44 11.33 -9.19
C ILE A 269 -2.09 11.40 -9.89
N SER A 270 -1.76 10.37 -10.66
CA SER A 270 -0.51 10.29 -11.40
C SER A 270 -0.55 11.10 -12.71
N PRO A 271 0.61 11.33 -13.35
CA PRO A 271 0.66 11.99 -14.66
C PRO A 271 -0.13 11.28 -15.76
N ASP A 272 -0.29 9.96 -15.64
CA ASP A 272 -1.04 9.12 -16.57
C ASP A 272 -2.53 9.00 -16.20
N GLY A 273 -2.98 9.72 -15.17
CA GLY A 273 -4.38 9.81 -14.76
C GLY A 273 -4.88 8.68 -13.85
N ILE A 274 -3.98 7.81 -13.37
CA ILE A 274 -4.30 6.74 -12.41
C ILE A 274 -4.56 7.38 -11.04
N VAL A 275 -5.61 6.92 -10.34
CA VAL A 275 -6.04 7.47 -9.06
C VAL A 275 -5.83 6.47 -7.94
N SER A 276 -5.13 6.89 -6.89
CA SER A 276 -5.00 6.16 -5.65
C SER A 276 -5.72 6.88 -4.52
N HIS A 277 -6.71 6.23 -3.92
CA HIS A 277 -7.30 6.64 -2.66
C HIS A 277 -6.31 6.26 -1.55
N ILE A 278 -5.41 7.18 -1.23
CA ILE A 278 -4.34 6.94 -0.25
C ILE A 278 -4.83 7.11 1.19
N ALA A 279 -5.87 7.93 1.39
CA ALA A 279 -6.62 7.97 2.64
C ALA A 279 -8.13 8.06 2.35
N THR A 280 -8.93 7.32 3.10
CA THR A 280 -10.40 7.38 3.03
C THR A 280 -10.96 7.89 4.35
N THR A 281 -12.14 8.50 4.29
CA THR A 281 -12.90 8.92 5.48
C THR A 281 -13.16 7.71 6.38
N ARG A 282 -12.94 7.86 7.69
CA ARG A 282 -13.15 6.81 8.71
C ARG A 282 -14.01 7.37 9.84
N LYS A 283 -15.32 7.08 9.84
CA LYS A 283 -16.30 7.67 10.79
C LYS A 283 -15.95 7.53 12.28
N ASN A 284 -15.15 6.52 12.60
CA ASN A 284 -14.79 6.15 13.95
C ASN A 284 -13.58 6.94 14.47
N ASP A 285 -12.77 7.52 13.57
CA ASP A 285 -11.52 8.19 13.87
C ASP A 285 -11.73 9.66 14.27
N LYS A 286 -11.71 9.90 15.59
CA LYS A 286 -11.95 11.23 16.18
C LYS A 286 -10.67 11.92 16.66
N ASP A 287 -9.50 11.45 16.21
CA ASP A 287 -8.22 12.03 16.62
C ASP A 287 -8.10 13.49 16.13
N ALA A 288 -7.57 14.39 16.97
CA ALA A 288 -7.51 15.82 16.68
C ALA A 288 -6.13 16.30 16.19
N ASN A 289 -5.21 15.38 15.91
CA ASN A 289 -3.85 15.71 15.44
C ASN A 289 -3.71 15.65 13.91
N GLY A 290 -4.69 15.06 13.20
CA GLY A 290 -4.61 14.85 11.77
C GLY A 290 -3.44 13.94 11.36
N TYR A 291 -2.73 14.27 10.29
CA TYR A 291 -1.55 13.52 9.82
C TYR A 291 -0.28 14.22 10.28
N VAL A 292 0.58 13.49 10.98
CA VAL A 292 1.86 13.98 11.49
C VAL A 292 2.95 13.05 10.96
N ASP A 293 3.71 13.52 9.97
CA ASP A 293 4.72 12.78 9.22
C ASP A 293 4.26 11.37 8.79
N TRP A 294 2.96 11.25 8.49
CA TRP A 294 2.38 9.97 8.07
C TRP A 294 2.70 9.74 6.60
N THR A 295 3.19 8.54 6.30
CA THR A 295 3.52 8.12 4.94
C THR A 295 2.48 7.13 4.44
N PHE A 296 1.66 7.56 3.48
CA PHE A 296 0.78 6.66 2.72
C PHE A 296 1.53 6.02 1.56
N MET A 297 1.05 4.87 1.07
CA MET A 297 1.65 4.11 -0.03
C MET A 297 0.63 3.68 -1.07
N SER A 298 1.04 3.62 -2.34
CA SER A 298 0.26 3.02 -3.42
C SER A 298 1.11 2.13 -4.33
N VAL A 299 0.53 0.99 -4.70
CA VAL A 299 1.01 0.11 -5.77
C VAL A 299 0.24 0.29 -7.08
N ALA A 300 -0.82 1.12 -7.14
CA ALA A 300 -1.64 1.28 -8.35
C ALA A 300 -0.84 1.84 -9.56
N HIS A 301 0.24 2.56 -9.26
CA HIS A 301 1.09 3.28 -10.22
C HIS A 301 2.21 2.40 -10.82
N TRP A 302 2.17 1.09 -10.58
CA TRP A 302 3.23 0.18 -10.96
C TRP A 302 3.50 0.23 -12.48
N GLY A 303 4.77 0.44 -12.81
CA GLY A 303 5.31 0.53 -14.17
C GLY A 303 5.22 1.90 -14.83
N GLU A 304 4.52 2.88 -14.24
CA GLU A 304 4.47 4.25 -14.77
C GLU A 304 5.88 4.84 -14.95
N LYS A 305 6.06 5.73 -15.93
CA LYS A 305 7.33 6.46 -16.12
C LYS A 305 7.57 7.46 -14.99
N GLY A 306 6.51 7.92 -14.32
CA GLY A 306 6.54 8.90 -13.24
C GLY A 306 6.86 10.34 -13.66
N ILE A 307 7.10 10.61 -14.95
CA ILE A 307 7.37 11.95 -15.48
C ILE A 307 6.06 12.70 -15.68
N GLY A 308 5.96 13.89 -15.12
CA GLY A 308 4.83 14.78 -15.30
C GLY A 308 4.25 15.28 -13.99
N LYS A 309 2.96 15.61 -14.00
CA LYS A 309 2.28 16.26 -12.89
C LYS A 309 1.64 15.20 -11.97
N TRP A 310 2.16 15.08 -10.77
CA TRP A 310 1.54 14.33 -9.68
C TRP A 310 0.67 15.29 -8.88
N THR A 311 -0.57 14.91 -8.59
CA THR A 311 -1.53 15.77 -7.88
C THR A 311 -2.05 15.08 -6.63
N VAL A 312 -1.88 15.73 -5.48
CA VAL A 312 -2.47 15.33 -4.21
C VAL A 312 -3.72 16.17 -4.00
N ILE A 313 -4.85 15.54 -3.70
CA ILE A 313 -6.09 16.23 -3.37
C ILE A 313 -6.49 15.87 -1.95
N VAL A 314 -6.47 16.86 -1.05
CA VAL A 314 -6.89 16.70 0.35
C VAL A 314 -8.28 17.30 0.52
N LYS A 315 -9.18 16.54 1.14
CA LYS A 315 -10.58 16.91 1.29
C LYS A 315 -11.04 16.66 2.72
N ASP A 316 -11.81 17.59 3.26
CA ASP A 316 -12.63 17.37 4.45
C ASP A 316 -14.02 16.92 3.97
N SER A 317 -14.26 15.62 4.03
CA SER A 317 -15.44 14.98 3.43
C SER A 317 -16.73 15.24 4.20
N VAL A 318 -16.64 15.73 5.45
CA VAL A 318 -17.79 15.85 6.35
C VAL A 318 -18.00 17.32 6.70
N SER A 319 -19.14 17.89 6.29
CA SER A 319 -19.44 19.27 6.68
C SER A 319 -19.92 19.32 8.14
N ASN A 320 -19.04 19.74 9.05
CA ASN A 320 -19.27 19.84 10.48
C ASN A 320 -18.40 20.97 11.09
N GLN A 321 -18.32 21.06 12.43
CA GLN A 321 -17.53 22.09 13.13
C GLN A 321 -16.01 21.85 13.12
N HIS A 322 -15.55 20.71 12.64
CA HIS A 322 -14.15 20.35 12.55
C HIS A 322 -13.53 20.93 11.28
N GLN A 323 -12.28 21.35 11.38
CA GLN A 323 -11.59 21.99 10.28
C GLN A 323 -10.10 21.67 10.36
N GLY A 324 -9.41 21.90 9.24
CA GLY A 324 -7.98 21.68 9.16
C GLY A 324 -7.26 22.46 8.08
N THR A 325 -5.95 22.32 8.08
CA THR A 325 -5.01 22.97 7.18
C THR A 325 -4.10 21.91 6.60
N PHE A 326 -3.99 21.87 5.27
CA PHE A 326 -2.97 21.08 4.60
C PHE A 326 -1.64 21.85 4.69
N THR A 327 -0.69 21.31 5.46
CA THR A 327 0.57 21.98 5.78
C THR A 327 1.57 21.76 4.66
N ASP A 328 1.96 20.51 4.43
CA ASP A 328 2.92 20.12 3.40
C ASP A 328 2.87 18.63 3.08
N PHE A 329 3.55 18.27 2.00
CA PHE A 329 3.78 16.88 1.62
C PHE A 329 5.04 16.76 0.76
N HIS A 330 5.55 15.54 0.62
CA HIS A 330 6.48 15.16 -0.44
C HIS A 330 6.14 13.78 -1.01
N ILE A 331 6.51 13.57 -2.26
CA ILE A 331 6.27 12.34 -3.01
C ILE A 331 7.60 11.63 -3.18
N LYS A 332 7.63 10.34 -2.82
CA LYS A 332 8.76 9.46 -3.09
C LYS A 332 8.32 8.43 -4.12
N LEU A 333 9.05 8.37 -5.23
CA LEU A 333 8.86 7.36 -6.28
C LEU A 333 9.94 6.30 -6.11
N TRP A 334 9.54 5.04 -6.04
CA TRP A 334 10.42 3.89 -5.86
C TRP A 334 10.28 2.98 -7.06
N GLY A 335 11.37 2.42 -7.56
CA GLY A 335 11.23 1.46 -8.65
C GLY A 335 12.53 0.94 -9.22
N GLU A 336 12.45 0.46 -10.46
CA GLU A 336 13.58 -0.15 -11.14
C GLU A 336 14.58 0.90 -11.61
N SER A 337 15.88 0.62 -11.43
CA SER A 337 16.95 1.52 -11.87
C SER A 337 17.16 1.55 -13.39
N ILE A 338 17.70 2.66 -13.91
CA ILE A 338 18.15 2.77 -15.31
C ILE A 338 19.39 1.90 -15.50
N ASP A 339 20.39 2.09 -14.64
CA ASP A 339 21.65 1.35 -14.61
C ASP A 339 21.88 0.73 -13.22
N GLU A 340 21.82 -0.59 -13.15
CA GLU A 340 21.98 -1.35 -11.90
C GLU A 340 23.36 -1.16 -11.27
N LYS A 341 24.40 -0.85 -12.06
CA LYS A 341 25.76 -0.64 -11.57
C LYS A 341 25.91 0.65 -10.76
N LYS A 342 24.96 1.58 -10.92
CA LYS A 342 24.89 2.85 -10.17
C LYS A 342 23.93 2.78 -8.99
N ALA A 343 23.22 1.66 -8.80
CA ALA A 343 22.31 1.52 -7.68
C ALA A 343 23.09 1.45 -6.36
N THR A 344 22.60 2.16 -5.36
CA THR A 344 23.15 2.19 -4.01
C THR A 344 22.20 1.51 -3.03
N LYS A 345 22.71 1.02 -1.89
CA LYS A 345 21.83 0.58 -0.80
C LYS A 345 21.10 1.80 -0.24
N LEU A 346 19.81 1.62 0.09
CA LEU A 346 19.04 2.65 0.78
C LEU A 346 19.65 2.88 2.17
N PRO A 347 19.90 4.14 2.59
CA PRO A 347 20.34 4.42 3.95
C PRO A 347 19.36 3.86 4.98
N MET A 348 19.88 3.46 6.15
CA MET A 348 19.02 3.05 7.26
C MET A 348 18.20 4.23 7.74
N PRO A 349 16.91 4.05 8.03
CA PRO A 349 16.07 5.17 8.44
C PRO A 349 16.56 5.73 9.78
N GLU A 350 16.42 7.03 9.95
CA GLU A 350 16.69 7.76 11.19
C GLU A 350 15.41 8.42 11.72
N GLU A 351 15.36 8.72 13.01
CA GLU A 351 14.21 9.43 13.60
C GLU A 351 14.05 10.84 13.01
N SER A 352 15.09 11.37 12.38
CA SER A 352 15.15 12.71 11.80
C SER A 352 15.00 12.77 10.28
N ASP A 353 14.69 11.66 9.61
CA ASP A 353 14.63 11.61 8.14
C ASP A 353 13.66 12.62 7.54
N ASP A 354 12.58 12.95 8.26
CA ASP A 354 11.56 13.90 7.83
C ASP A 354 11.62 15.24 8.61
N ASN A 355 12.62 15.43 9.49
CA ASN A 355 12.80 16.67 10.28
C ASN A 355 13.21 17.88 9.43
N ASP A 356 13.54 17.67 8.16
CA ASP A 356 13.91 18.74 7.24
C ASP A 356 12.71 19.47 6.63
N HIS A 357 11.47 19.05 6.91
CA HIS A 357 10.26 19.79 6.53
C HIS A 357 10.25 21.22 7.07
N ALA A 358 10.93 21.51 8.20
CA ALA A 358 11.05 22.87 8.74
C ALA A 358 12.08 23.74 7.99
N LYS A 359 12.96 23.16 7.17
CA LYS A 359 13.95 23.90 6.38
C LYS A 359 13.27 24.40 5.11
N ILE A 360 12.85 25.67 5.11
CA ILE A 360 12.34 26.34 3.92
C ILE A 360 13.47 26.45 2.88
N GLN A 361 13.66 25.43 2.04
CA GLN A 361 14.49 25.50 0.85
C GLN A 361 13.67 25.36 -0.45
N THR A 362 12.35 25.15 -0.37
CA THR A 362 11.63 24.53 -1.49
C THR A 362 10.26 25.13 -1.80
N THR A 363 10.05 25.24 -3.11
CA THR A 363 8.90 25.75 -3.88
C THR A 363 7.57 25.85 -3.13
N THR A 364 7.14 27.08 -2.83
CA THR A 364 5.72 27.37 -2.58
C THR A 364 4.98 27.18 -3.91
N VAL A 365 4.10 26.18 -3.99
CA VAL A 365 3.27 25.94 -5.17
C VAL A 365 1.85 26.42 -4.88
N ALA A 366 1.23 27.11 -5.84
CA ALA A 366 -0.15 27.56 -5.70
C ALA A 366 -1.08 26.34 -5.60
N ALA A 367 -1.88 26.30 -4.53
CA ALA A 367 -2.98 25.34 -4.38
C ALA A 367 -4.21 25.80 -5.18
N ALA A 368 -5.00 24.84 -5.68
CA ALA A 368 -6.24 25.13 -6.38
C ALA A 368 -7.38 24.31 -5.79
N THR A 369 -8.56 24.92 -5.63
CA THR A 369 -9.77 24.20 -5.23
C THR A 369 -10.31 23.41 -6.41
N THR A 370 -10.70 22.16 -6.19
CA THR A 370 -11.30 21.30 -7.22
C THR A 370 -12.43 20.46 -6.64
N SER A 371 -13.44 20.14 -7.43
CA SER A 371 -14.49 19.20 -7.04
C SER A 371 -14.02 17.77 -7.30
N VAL A 372 -14.09 16.90 -6.30
CA VAL A 372 -13.75 15.47 -6.46
C VAL A 372 -15.01 14.63 -6.31
N SER A 373 -15.33 13.87 -7.36
CA SER A 373 -16.37 12.85 -7.32
C SER A 373 -15.79 11.56 -6.76
N HIS A 374 -16.13 11.21 -5.52
CA HIS A 374 -15.86 9.88 -4.97
C HIS A 374 -16.87 8.89 -5.53
N PRO A 375 -16.50 7.61 -5.75
CA PRO A 375 -17.49 6.55 -5.87
C PRO A 375 -18.41 6.61 -4.64
N PRO A 376 -19.73 6.36 -4.79
CA PRO A 376 -20.62 6.27 -3.64
C PRO A 376 -20.00 5.35 -2.58
N GLN A 377 -19.94 5.80 -1.33
CA GLN A 377 -19.76 4.86 -0.24
C GLN A 377 -20.86 3.81 -0.39
N ASP A 378 -20.48 2.54 -0.46
CA ASP A 378 -21.43 1.46 -0.50
C ASP A 378 -22.18 1.46 0.84
N THR A 379 -23.31 2.16 0.88
CA THR A 379 -24.24 2.15 2.00
C THR A 379 -25.10 0.89 1.97
N GLY A 380 -24.61 -0.20 1.36
CA GLY A 380 -25.25 -1.50 1.37
C GLY A 380 -25.61 -1.89 2.80
N SER A 381 -26.88 -1.67 3.13
CA SER A 381 -27.53 -2.26 4.28
C SER A 381 -27.47 -3.77 4.11
N LEU A 382 -26.44 -4.39 4.68
CA LEU A 382 -26.46 -5.83 4.91
C LEU A 382 -27.47 -6.06 6.03
N GLU A 383 -28.72 -6.30 5.64
CA GLU A 383 -29.68 -6.97 6.49
C GLU A 383 -29.04 -8.28 6.95
N ALA A 384 -28.83 -8.37 8.27
CA ALA A 384 -28.39 -9.60 8.90
C ALA A 384 -29.47 -10.67 8.70
N HIS A 385 -29.15 -11.70 7.92
CA HIS A 385 -29.86 -12.97 7.90
C HIS A 385 -28.88 -14.12 8.08
#